data_AF-A0A2N8ZL85-F1
#
_entry.id   AF-A0A2N8ZL85-F1
#
_cell.length_a   1.000
_cell.length_b   1.000
_cell.length_c   1.000
_cell.angle_alpha   90.00
_cell.angle_beta   90.00
_cell.angle_gamma   90.00
#
_symmetry.space_group_name_H-M   'P 1'
#
loop_
_entity.id
_entity.type
_entity.pdbx_description
1 polymer ?
#
loop_
_entity_poly.entity_id
_entity_poly.type
_entity_poly.pdbx_seq_one_letter_code
_entity_poly.pdbx_strand_id
1 'polypeptide(L)'
;MPIALSIPPSIDFNTGQINTINKQSKVTKLSDLQGVFRDTDAYQAVDSEQTVYQVEMLPAQSAEGELNFGVTHLEAGTVGDEFYMTRGHFHQRIEQAEFYLGCQGEG
;
A
#
# COMPACT_ATOMS: atom_id res chain seq x y z
N MET A 1 -22.69 17.38 25.71
CA MET A 1 -21.48 16.56 25.91
C MET A 1 -20.32 17.25 25.21
N PRO A 2 -19.13 17.38 25.82
CA PRO A 2 -18.00 17.96 25.11
C PRO A 2 -17.59 17.00 23.99
N ILE A 3 -17.55 17.49 22.76
CA ILE A 3 -16.95 16.77 21.64
C ILE A 3 -15.46 16.75 21.96
N ALA A 4 -14.90 15.57 22.23
CA ALA A 4 -13.47 15.42 22.33
C ALA A 4 -12.88 15.88 20.99
N LEU A 5 -11.97 16.87 21.02
CA LEU A 5 -11.24 17.28 19.83
C LEU A 5 -10.45 16.06 19.35
N SER A 6 -10.89 15.41 18.27
CA SER A 6 -10.06 14.40 17.62
C SER A 6 -9.02 15.12 16.80
N ILE A 7 -7.76 14.76 17.01
CA ILE A 7 -6.68 15.18 16.12
C ILE A 7 -6.91 14.43 14.80
N PRO A 8 -7.05 15.12 13.66
CA PRO A 8 -7.22 14.45 12.38
C PRO A 8 -5.96 13.63 12.08
N PRO A 9 -6.09 12.46 11.40
CA PRO A 9 -4.93 11.74 10.89
C PRO A 9 -4.06 12.67 10.05
N SER A 10 -2.74 12.53 10.17
CA SER A 10 -1.76 13.28 9.38
C SER A 10 -0.74 12.34 8.76
N ILE A 11 -0.03 12.81 7.74
CA ILE A 11 1.02 12.07 7.05
C ILE A 11 2.33 12.83 7.23
N ASP A 12 3.40 12.13 7.58
CA ASP A 12 4.75 12.65 7.42
C ASP A 12 5.25 12.35 6.01
N PHE A 13 5.30 13.38 5.15
CA PHE A 13 5.71 13.23 3.75
C PHE A 13 7.17 12.79 3.55
N ASN A 14 8.03 12.94 4.57
CA ASN A 14 9.41 12.46 4.47
C ASN A 14 9.54 10.95 4.66
N THR A 15 8.58 10.34 5.35
CA THR A 15 8.60 8.91 5.71
C THR A 15 7.42 8.12 5.12
N GLY A 16 6.36 8.82 4.67
CA GLY A 16 5.07 8.26 4.29
C GLY A 16 4.20 7.81 5.46
N GLN A 17 4.65 7.93 6.72
CA GLN A 17 3.93 7.36 7.85
C GLN A 17 2.64 8.13 8.16
N ILE A 18 1.56 7.38 8.36
CA ILE A 18 0.29 7.91 8.88
C ILE A 18 0.39 7.99 10.41
N ASN A 19 0.13 9.18 10.95
CA ASN A 19 0.12 9.49 12.37
C ASN A 19 -1.32 9.48 12.91
N THR A 20 -1.74 8.35 13.47
CA THR A 20 -3.00 8.20 14.21
C THR A 20 -2.99 6.93 15.07
N ILE A 21 -3.87 6.84 16.07
CA ILE A 21 -3.98 5.69 16.97
C ILE A 21 -4.67 4.47 16.35
N ASN A 22 -5.49 4.66 15.33
CA ASN A 22 -6.32 3.61 14.72
C ASN A 22 -5.76 3.10 13.38
N LYS A 23 -4.48 3.36 13.10
CA LYS A 23 -3.80 2.92 11.89
C LYS A 23 -3.75 1.39 11.82
N GLN A 24 -3.99 0.85 10.65
CA GLN A 24 -3.75 -0.54 10.28
C GLN A 24 -2.55 -0.63 9.33
N SER A 25 -1.83 -1.74 9.37
CA SER A 25 -0.73 -2.02 8.44
C SER A 25 -0.86 -3.43 7.87
N LYS A 26 -0.54 -3.57 6.59
CA LYS A 26 -0.45 -4.86 5.89
C LYS A 26 0.86 -4.93 5.12
N VAL A 27 1.66 -5.94 5.44
CA VAL A 27 2.88 -6.29 4.69
C VAL A 27 2.51 -7.28 3.59
N THR A 28 3.09 -7.08 2.40
CA THR A 28 3.04 -8.03 1.28
C THR A 28 4.44 -8.52 1.00
N LYS A 29 4.65 -9.82 1.17
CA LYS A 29 5.91 -10.52 0.90
C LYS A 29 5.94 -11.01 -0.53
N LEU A 30 7.12 -11.41 -1.00
CA LEU A 30 7.27 -11.97 -2.34
C LEU A 30 6.38 -13.19 -2.54
N SER A 31 6.24 -14.06 -1.54
CA SER A 31 5.34 -15.23 -1.57
C SER A 31 3.86 -14.88 -1.82
N ASP A 32 3.41 -13.68 -1.46
CA ASP A 32 2.05 -13.21 -1.71
C ASP A 32 1.83 -12.78 -3.18
N LEU A 33 2.90 -12.68 -3.98
CA LEU A 33 2.89 -12.20 -5.37
C LEU A 33 3.14 -13.31 -6.39
N GLN A 34 2.80 -14.55 -6.05
CA GLN A 34 2.87 -15.66 -6.99
C GLN A 34 2.11 -15.35 -8.29
N GLY A 35 2.80 -15.48 -9.42
CA GLY A 35 2.26 -15.27 -10.76
C GLY A 35 2.17 -13.80 -11.19
N VAL A 36 2.73 -12.87 -10.41
CA VAL A 36 2.80 -11.44 -10.79
C VAL A 36 4.00 -11.15 -11.69
N PHE A 37 5.17 -11.68 -11.35
CA PHE A 37 6.40 -11.48 -12.13
C PHE A 37 6.51 -12.50 -13.26
N ARG A 38 7.02 -12.06 -14.41
CA ARG A 38 7.16 -12.86 -15.64
C ARG A 38 8.29 -13.87 -15.52
N ASP A 39 9.42 -13.48 -14.95
CA ASP A 39 10.57 -14.36 -14.78
C ASP A 39 10.41 -15.25 -13.55
N THR A 40 9.95 -16.48 -13.78
CA THR A 40 9.67 -17.45 -12.71
C THR A 40 10.94 -17.96 -12.03
N ASP A 41 12.06 -18.03 -12.75
CA ASP A 41 13.31 -18.55 -12.20
C ASP A 41 13.96 -17.50 -11.31
N ALA A 42 13.96 -16.23 -11.75
CA ALA A 42 14.37 -15.11 -10.92
C ALA A 42 13.47 -14.95 -9.69
N TYR A 43 12.15 -15.12 -9.85
CA TYR A 43 11.20 -15.08 -8.73
C TYR A 43 11.51 -16.15 -7.67
N GLN A 44 11.83 -17.38 -8.08
CA GLN A 44 12.18 -18.47 -7.17
C GLN A 44 13.54 -18.29 -6.51
N ALA A 45 14.43 -17.49 -7.09
CA ALA A 45 15.76 -17.21 -6.55
C ALA A 45 15.76 -16.14 -5.44
N VAL A 46 14.71 -15.31 -5.36
CA VAL A 46 14.56 -14.31 -4.29
C VAL A 46 13.92 -14.95 -3.05
N ASP A 47 14.31 -14.51 -1.85
CA ASP A 47 13.72 -14.96 -0.60
C ASP A 47 12.19 -14.75 -0.60
N SER A 48 11.43 -15.82 -0.39
CA SER A 48 9.97 -15.79 -0.35
C SER A 48 9.42 -14.90 0.78
N GLU A 49 10.21 -14.67 1.83
CA GLU A 49 9.86 -13.80 2.96
C GLU A 49 10.26 -12.33 2.74
N GLN A 50 10.94 -12.01 1.63
CA GLN A 50 11.31 -10.65 1.28
C GLN A 50 10.06 -9.77 1.20
N THR A 51 10.05 -8.68 1.96
CA THR A 51 8.98 -7.68 1.86
C THR A 51 9.12 -6.92 0.55
N VAL A 52 8.02 -6.84 -0.21
CA VAL A 52 7.96 -6.08 -1.47
C VAL A 52 7.33 -4.73 -1.23
N TYR A 53 6.22 -4.69 -0.48
CA TYR A 53 5.61 -3.43 -0.04
C TYR A 53 4.80 -3.59 1.23
N GLN A 54 4.58 -2.47 1.92
CA GLN A 54 3.69 -2.35 3.06
C GLN A 54 2.64 -1.28 2.78
N VAL A 55 1.40 -1.49 3.21
CA VAL A 55 0.33 -0.49 3.16
C VAL A 55 -0.07 -0.09 4.57
N GLU A 56 0.01 1.20 4.86
CA GLU A 56 -0.61 1.83 6.02
C GLU A 56 -1.98 2.39 5.63
N MET A 57 -3.02 2.16 6.44
CA MET A 57 -4.38 2.61 6.13
C MET A 57 -5.20 2.86 7.39
N LEU A 58 -6.29 3.61 7.24
CA LEU A 58 -7.34 3.68 8.25
C LEU A 58 -8.32 2.50 8.09
N PRO A 59 -9.09 2.15 9.12
CA PRO A 59 -10.12 1.13 9.00
C PRO A 59 -11.08 1.46 7.85
N ALA A 60 -11.22 0.53 6.91
CA ALA A 60 -12.00 0.76 5.71
C ALA A 60 -13.49 0.97 6.03
N GLN A 61 -14.07 1.97 5.38
CA GLN A 61 -15.50 2.23 5.39
C GLN A 61 -16.10 1.82 4.05
N SER A 62 -17.35 1.34 4.07
CA SER A 62 -18.04 0.81 2.88
C SER A 62 -19.34 1.56 2.54
N ALA A 63 -19.69 2.59 3.32
CA ALA A 63 -20.86 3.41 3.05
C ALA A 63 -20.62 4.31 1.84
N GLU A 64 -21.69 4.63 1.11
CA GLU A 64 -21.61 5.52 -0.05
C GLU A 64 -21.17 6.93 0.36
N GLY A 65 -20.23 7.49 -0.40
CA GLY A 65 -19.65 8.81 -0.12
C GLY A 65 -18.47 8.81 0.85
N GLU A 66 -18.17 7.68 1.50
CA GLU A 66 -16.97 7.56 2.34
C GLU A 66 -15.70 7.53 1.50
N LEU A 67 -14.64 8.16 2.05
CA LEU A 67 -13.32 8.20 1.44
C LEU A 67 -12.36 7.36 2.28
N ASN A 68 -11.86 6.29 1.67
CA ASN A 68 -10.76 5.51 2.24
C ASN A 68 -9.43 6.14 1.84
N PHE A 69 -8.44 6.01 2.71
CA PHE A 69 -7.10 6.55 2.50
C PHE A 69 -6.05 5.59 3.05
N GLY A 70 -4.91 5.52 2.35
CA GLY A 70 -3.73 4.78 2.79
C GLY A 70 -2.46 5.28 2.11
N VAL A 71 -1.32 4.85 2.65
CA VAL A 71 0.01 5.08 2.09
C VAL A 71 0.66 3.72 1.81
N THR A 72 1.22 3.58 0.61
CA THR A 72 2.03 2.41 0.25
C THR A 72 3.50 2.77 0.36
N HIS A 73 4.25 1.96 1.09
CA HIS A 73 5.70 1.96 1.14
C HIS A 73 6.19 0.81 0.24
N LEU A 74 6.63 1.14 -0.97
CA LEU A 74 7.15 0.19 -1.95
C LEU A 74 8.67 0.12 -1.80
N GLU A 75 9.20 -1.08 -1.56
CA GLU A 75 10.64 -1.29 -1.44
C GLU A 75 11.33 -1.23 -2.80
N ALA A 76 12.56 -0.71 -2.83
CA ALA A 76 13.39 -0.77 -4.02
C ALA A 76 13.92 -2.18 -4.25
N GLY A 77 13.69 -2.74 -5.44
CA GLY A 77 14.17 -4.06 -5.81
C GLY A 77 13.66 -4.51 -7.16
N THR A 78 14.17 -5.65 -7.63
CA THR A 78 13.72 -6.28 -8.86
C THR A 78 13.58 -7.79 -8.69
N VAL A 79 12.73 -8.38 -9.51
CA VAL A 79 12.73 -9.81 -9.82
C VAL A 79 13.20 -9.94 -11.27
N GLY A 80 14.45 -10.37 -11.45
CA GLY A 80 15.11 -10.29 -12.75
C GLY A 80 15.19 -8.83 -13.22
N ASP A 81 14.57 -8.54 -14.36
CA ASP A 81 14.52 -7.21 -14.97
C ASP A 81 13.24 -6.41 -14.63
N GLU A 82 12.34 -6.97 -13.80
CA GLU A 82 11.08 -6.30 -13.42
C GLU A 82 11.20 -5.68 -12.03
N PHE A 83 10.93 -4.38 -11.92
CA PHE A 83 10.87 -3.70 -10.63
C PHE A 83 9.78 -4.28 -9.74
N TYR A 84 10.02 -4.24 -8.43
CA TYR A 84 8.98 -4.49 -7.44
C TYR A 84 7.75 -3.61 -7.71
N MET A 85 6.57 -4.22 -7.55
CA MET A 85 5.30 -3.60 -7.84
C MET A 85 4.22 -4.10 -6.87
N THR A 86 3.13 -3.35 -6.76
CA THR A 86 1.94 -3.87 -6.09
C THR A 86 1.25 -4.91 -6.97
N ARG A 87 0.42 -5.78 -6.38
CA ARG A 87 -0.33 -6.79 -7.15
C ARG A 87 -1.24 -6.19 -8.24
N GLY A 88 -1.70 -4.96 -8.04
CA GLY A 88 -2.77 -4.36 -8.83
C GLY A 88 -4.14 -4.99 -8.53
N HIS A 89 -5.21 -4.23 -8.78
CA HIS A 89 -6.58 -4.73 -8.68
C HIS A 89 -7.53 -3.82 -9.46
N PHE A 90 -8.71 -4.35 -9.76
CA PHE A 90 -9.85 -3.54 -10.20
C PHE A 90 -10.72 -3.21 -8.99
N HIS A 91 -11.29 -2.01 -8.97
CA HIS A 91 -12.35 -1.70 -8.04
C HIS A 91 -13.58 -2.58 -8.33
N GLN A 92 -14.23 -3.04 -7.25
CA GLN A 92 -15.48 -3.82 -7.37
C GLN A 92 -16.58 -3.01 -8.07
N ARG A 93 -16.58 -1.69 -7.87
CA ARG A 93 -17.45 -0.72 -8.55
C ARG A 93 -16.60 0.13 -9.49
N ILE A 94 -16.82 0.00 -10.79
CA ILE A 94 -15.96 0.59 -11.83
C ILE A 94 -15.98 2.14 -11.83
N GLU A 95 -17.04 2.74 -11.31
CA GLU A 95 -17.23 4.18 -11.22
C GLU A 95 -16.48 4.83 -10.04
N GLN A 96 -15.92 4.02 -9.13
CA GLN A 96 -15.12 4.54 -8.03
C GLN A 96 -13.74 4.94 -8.57
N ALA A 97 -13.43 6.23 -8.53
CA ALA A 97 -12.11 6.74 -8.86
C ALA A 97 -11.14 6.58 -7.67
N GLU A 98 -9.84 6.53 -7.97
CA GLU A 98 -8.76 6.61 -6.99
C GLU A 98 -7.81 7.74 -7.38
N PHE A 99 -7.24 8.42 -6.39
CA PHE A 99 -6.27 9.49 -6.59
C PHE A 99 -4.99 9.16 -5.83
N TYR A 100 -3.87 9.17 -6.55
CA TYR A 100 -2.56 8.91 -5.98
C TYR A 100 -1.71 10.19 -5.97
N LEU A 101 -0.91 10.34 -4.91
CA LEU A 101 0.10 11.38 -4.77
C LEU A 101 1.43 10.74 -4.43
N GLY A 102 2.47 10.98 -5.24
CA GLY A 102 3.83 10.56 -4.91
C GLY A 102 4.39 11.42 -3.76
N CYS A 103 4.73 10.77 -2.64
CA CYS A 103 5.29 11.45 -1.47
C CYS A 103 6.82 11.53 -1.51
N GLN A 104 7.49 10.41 -1.83
CA GLN A 104 8.93 10.25 -1.83
C GLN A 104 9.34 9.16 -2.83
N GLY A 105 10.54 9.27 -3.40
CA GLY A 105 11.11 8.27 -4.30
C GLY A 105 10.83 8.55 -5.77
N GLU A 106 11.11 7.56 -6.61
CA GLU A 106 10.89 7.57 -8.05
C GLU A 106 10.16 6.29 -8.44
N GLY A 107 9.16 6.41 -9.32
CA GLY A 107 8.31 5.30 -9.78
C GLY A 107 7.51 5.68 -11.01
#